data_AF-A0A8J4V959-F1
#
_entry.id   AF-A0A8J4V959-F1
#
_cell.length_a   1.000
_cell.length_b   1.000
_cell.length_c   1.000
_cell.angle_alpha   90.00
_cell.angle_beta   90.00
_cell.angle_gamma   90.00
#
_symmetry.space_group_name_H-M   'P 1'
#
loop_
_entity.id
_entity.type
_entity.pdbx_description
1 polymer ?
#
loop_
_entity_poly.entity_id
_entity_poly.type
_entity_poly.pdbx_seq_one_letter_code
_entity_poly.pdbx_strand_id
1 'polypeptide(L)'
;MGDHPTLFGTEKFEPEEYQNIANFCSTPIPETELTSRKGNGNMNFAYIEGWKSINVANEAFGFNGWSSSIKILEVDFDEMISPGRYMISVTAIVRVTLKNGTYHEDVGMGSGDGPRAAALEKAKKEAVTDSLKRVLRLFGDAFGNYLYDKDTNREVSKSITASKTAAKPAAQQASKPAPQQQQISKPAPQQQPISKPAPQPQQQQQLQQNQQQQQQPQVKQEDDDDFNF
;
A
#
# COMPACT_ATOMS: atom_id res chain seq x y z
N MET A 1 39.67 20.68 -15.37
CA MET A 1 38.51 21.06 -14.53
C MET A 1 37.88 19.75 -14.09
N GLY A 2 37.89 19.46 -12.79
CA GLY A 2 37.39 18.19 -12.27
C GLY A 2 35.87 18.13 -12.44
N ASP A 3 35.39 17.02 -12.97
CA ASP A 3 33.97 16.72 -13.10
C ASP A 3 33.41 16.54 -11.68
N HIS A 4 32.85 17.61 -11.12
CA HIS A 4 32.21 17.53 -9.81
C HIS A 4 30.85 16.86 -10.00
N PRO A 5 30.52 15.81 -9.23
CA PRO A 5 29.23 15.16 -9.36
C PRO A 5 28.12 16.20 -9.12
N THR A 6 27.22 16.33 -10.10
CA THR A 6 26.04 17.19 -10.00
C THR A 6 25.10 16.66 -8.92
N LEU A 7 24.62 17.56 -8.06
CA LEU A 7 23.66 17.20 -7.02
C LEU A 7 22.26 17.06 -7.62
N PHE A 8 21.52 16.03 -7.18
CA PHE A 8 20.11 15.89 -7.53
C PHE A 8 19.34 17.18 -7.18
N GLY A 9 18.48 17.61 -8.10
CA GLY A 9 17.71 18.85 -7.99
C GLY A 9 18.41 20.08 -8.58
N THR A 10 19.62 19.92 -9.15
CA THR A 10 20.36 21.02 -9.79
C THR A 10 20.78 20.71 -11.24
N GLU A 11 20.60 19.47 -11.69
CA GLU A 11 21.04 18.99 -13.00
C GLU A 11 20.01 19.32 -14.08
N LYS A 12 20.35 20.20 -15.02
CA LYS A 12 19.46 20.57 -16.12
C LYS A 12 19.30 19.39 -17.09
N PHE A 13 18.13 19.31 -17.74
CA PHE A 13 17.94 18.42 -18.87
C PHE A 13 18.68 18.97 -20.10
N GLU A 14 19.43 18.11 -20.78
CA GLU A 14 19.96 18.45 -22.10
C GLU A 14 18.81 18.59 -23.12
N PRO A 15 18.95 19.40 -24.19
CA PRO A 15 17.85 19.67 -25.11
C PRO A 15 17.19 18.42 -25.73
N GLU A 16 18.00 17.43 -26.10
CA GLU A 16 17.51 16.15 -26.64
C GLU A 16 16.79 15.32 -25.58
N GLU A 17 17.36 15.22 -24.37
CA GLU A 17 16.74 14.54 -23.22
C GLU A 17 15.38 15.17 -22.89
N TYR A 18 15.33 16.50 -22.81
CA TYR A 18 14.09 17.24 -22.58
C TYR A 18 13.03 16.91 -23.64
N GLN A 19 13.40 16.91 -24.92
CA GLN A 19 12.45 16.61 -25.99
C GLN A 19 11.95 15.15 -25.93
N ASN A 20 12.82 14.20 -25.60
CA ASN A 20 12.46 12.80 -25.43
C ASN A 20 11.48 12.62 -24.26
N ILE A 21 11.76 13.25 -23.11
CA ILE A 21 10.88 13.22 -21.94
C ILE A 21 9.53 13.87 -22.26
N ALA A 22 9.54 15.02 -22.93
CA ALA A 22 8.30 15.72 -23.31
C ALA A 22 7.44 14.85 -24.24
N ASN A 23 8.04 14.25 -25.26
CA ASN A 23 7.35 13.34 -26.19
C ASN A 23 6.78 12.12 -25.44
N PHE A 24 7.61 11.47 -24.60
CA PHE A 24 7.18 10.33 -23.80
C PHE A 24 5.99 10.71 -22.92
N CYS A 25 6.11 11.78 -22.12
CA CYS A 25 5.07 12.20 -21.19
C CYS A 25 3.76 12.57 -21.90
N SER A 26 3.83 13.13 -23.12
CA SER A 26 2.65 13.44 -23.93
C SER A 26 1.99 12.24 -24.61
N THR A 27 2.67 11.09 -24.66
CA THR A 27 2.15 9.87 -25.30
C THR A 27 1.25 9.12 -24.32
N PRO A 28 -0.03 8.86 -24.63
CA PRO A 28 -0.90 8.10 -23.75
C PRO A 28 -0.35 6.70 -23.45
N ILE A 29 -0.42 6.28 -22.19
CA ILE A 29 -0.06 4.91 -21.81
C ILE A 29 -0.93 3.90 -22.59
N PRO A 30 -0.38 2.78 -23.10
CA PRO A 30 -1.17 1.80 -23.83
C PRO A 30 -2.30 1.19 -22.98
N GLU A 31 -3.45 0.91 -23.58
CA GLU A 31 -4.59 0.29 -22.87
C GLU A 31 -4.24 -1.08 -22.26
N THR A 32 -3.26 -1.79 -22.81
CA THR A 32 -2.75 -3.07 -22.30
C THR A 32 -2.06 -2.94 -20.94
N GLU A 33 -1.63 -1.73 -20.58
CA GLU A 33 -0.98 -1.40 -19.31
C GLU A 33 -1.98 -0.88 -18.26
N LEU A 34 -3.25 -0.76 -18.64
CA LEU A 34 -4.31 -0.27 -17.77
C LEU A 34 -5.11 -1.38 -17.10
N THR A 35 -5.62 -1.06 -15.92
CA THR A 35 -6.57 -1.92 -15.20
C THR A 35 -7.92 -1.24 -15.12
N SER A 36 -8.99 -2.04 -15.06
CA SER A 36 -10.36 -1.57 -14.90
C SER A 36 -10.91 -2.09 -13.57
N ARG A 37 -11.53 -1.20 -12.79
CA ARG A 37 -12.23 -1.53 -11.55
C ARG A 37 -13.69 -1.10 -11.62
N LYS A 38 -14.55 -1.82 -10.92
CA LYS A 38 -15.94 -1.42 -10.70
C LYS A 38 -15.98 -0.27 -9.70
N GLY A 39 -16.60 0.85 -10.09
CA GLY A 39 -16.92 1.96 -9.20
C GLY A 39 -18.40 2.06 -8.90
N ASN A 40 -18.82 3.20 -8.38
CA ASN A 40 -20.21 3.47 -8.01
C ASN A 40 -21.13 3.40 -9.25
N GLY A 41 -22.38 2.98 -9.05
CA GLY A 41 -23.39 2.95 -10.12
C GLY A 41 -23.14 1.92 -11.22
N ASN A 42 -22.45 0.81 -10.93
CA ASN A 42 -22.09 -0.23 -11.90
C ASN A 42 -21.18 0.25 -13.05
N MET A 43 -20.57 1.43 -12.94
CA MET A 43 -19.60 1.92 -13.94
C MET A 43 -18.21 1.34 -13.68
N ASN A 44 -17.51 0.97 -14.75
CA ASN A 44 -16.09 0.61 -14.68
C ASN A 44 -15.23 1.85 -14.89
N PHE A 45 -14.09 1.90 -14.20
CA PHE A 45 -13.10 2.97 -14.30
C PHE A 45 -11.73 2.39 -14.62
N ALA A 46 -11.11 2.90 -15.68
CA ALA A 46 -9.76 2.61 -16.07
C ALA A 46 -8.79 3.42 -15.19
N TYR A 47 -7.71 2.77 -14.77
CA TYR A 47 -6.67 3.38 -13.93
C TYR A 47 -5.32 2.69 -14.13
N ILE A 48 -4.26 3.41 -13.77
CA ILE A 48 -2.90 2.87 -13.70
C ILE A 48 -2.64 2.36 -12.28
N GLU A 49 -2.11 1.15 -12.17
CA GLU A 49 -1.70 0.60 -10.87
C GLU A 49 -0.48 1.35 -10.30
N GLY A 50 -0.32 1.34 -8.97
CA GLY A 50 0.75 2.11 -8.32
C GLY A 50 2.15 1.68 -8.78
N TRP A 51 2.41 0.37 -8.83
CA TRP A 51 3.70 -0.16 -9.30
C TRP A 51 3.98 0.19 -10.76
N LYS A 52 2.95 0.20 -11.62
CA LYS A 52 3.08 0.57 -13.03
C LYS A 52 3.45 2.04 -13.16
N SER A 53 2.84 2.91 -12.36
CA SER A 53 3.18 4.35 -12.33
C SER A 53 4.64 4.59 -11.95
N ILE A 54 5.19 3.80 -11.02
CA ILE A 54 6.62 3.84 -10.64
C ILE A 54 7.51 3.40 -11.80
N ASN A 55 7.15 2.32 -12.51
CA ASN A 55 7.91 1.86 -13.67
C ASN A 55 7.91 2.88 -14.81
N VAL A 56 6.76 3.50 -15.10
CA VAL A 56 6.66 4.57 -16.10
C VAL A 56 7.52 5.76 -15.70
N ALA A 57 7.59 6.12 -14.40
CA ALA A 57 8.47 7.18 -13.93
C ALA A 57 9.96 6.82 -14.10
N ASN A 58 10.34 5.57 -13.84
CA ASN A 58 11.71 5.09 -14.06
C ASN A 58 12.08 5.03 -15.55
N GLU A 59 11.11 4.75 -16.43
CA GLU A 59 11.32 4.77 -17.89
C GLU A 59 11.44 6.20 -18.42
N ALA A 60 10.56 7.10 -17.98
CA ALA A 60 10.53 8.49 -18.41
C ALA A 60 11.76 9.27 -17.93
N PHE A 61 12.12 9.12 -16.65
CA PHE A 61 13.10 9.99 -16.00
C PHE A 61 14.40 9.26 -15.63
N GLY A 62 14.45 7.94 -15.74
CA GLY A 62 15.55 7.14 -15.19
C GLY A 62 15.42 6.95 -13.67
N PHE A 63 16.01 5.87 -13.13
CA PHE A 63 15.90 5.52 -11.71
C PHE A 63 16.43 6.62 -10.75
N ASN A 64 17.32 7.48 -11.24
CA ASN A 64 17.94 8.59 -10.50
C ASN A 64 17.46 9.98 -10.97
N GLY A 65 16.57 10.07 -11.97
CA GLY A 65 16.11 11.35 -12.50
C GLY A 65 14.86 11.90 -11.82
N TRP A 66 14.26 11.14 -10.90
CA TRP A 66 13.13 11.57 -10.09
C TRP A 66 13.25 11.07 -8.64
N SER A 67 12.53 11.71 -7.73
CA SER A 67 12.38 11.28 -6.35
C SER A 67 10.96 11.58 -5.86
N SER A 68 10.55 10.92 -4.79
CA SER A 68 9.31 11.23 -4.09
C SER A 68 9.55 11.48 -2.60
N SER A 69 8.80 12.41 -2.02
CA SER A 69 8.83 12.68 -0.57
C SER A 69 7.43 12.92 -0.02
N ILE A 70 7.15 12.35 1.14
CA ILE A 70 5.91 12.61 1.88
C ILE A 70 6.09 13.95 2.60
N LYS A 71 5.22 14.92 2.29
CA LYS A 71 5.18 16.24 2.94
C LYS A 71 4.23 16.27 4.12
N ILE A 72 3.06 15.65 3.95
CA ILE A 72 2.03 15.53 4.98
C ILE A 72 1.54 14.09 4.99
N LEU A 73 1.29 13.54 6.18
CA LEU A 73 0.60 12.27 6.39
C LEU A 73 -0.20 12.35 7.69
N GLU A 74 -1.48 12.65 7.57
CA GLU A 74 -2.35 13.01 8.69
C GLU A 74 -3.56 12.07 8.75
N VAL A 75 -3.96 11.72 9.98
CA VAL A 75 -5.18 10.96 10.22
C VAL A 75 -6.32 11.96 10.33
N ASP A 76 -7.23 11.97 9.36
CA ASP A 76 -8.38 12.89 9.35
C ASP A 76 -9.45 12.44 10.33
N PHE A 77 -9.60 11.12 10.45
CA PHE A 77 -10.67 10.46 11.19
C PHE A 77 -10.22 9.07 11.63
N ASP A 78 -10.51 8.70 12.87
CA ASP A 78 -10.23 7.39 13.47
C ASP A 78 -11.30 7.08 14.52
N GLU A 79 -12.37 6.42 14.09
CA GLU A 79 -13.51 6.10 14.96
C GLU A 79 -13.78 4.60 15.04
N MET A 80 -14.11 4.14 16.25
CA MET A 80 -14.60 2.79 16.48
C MET A 80 -16.09 2.72 16.11
N ILE A 81 -16.41 2.05 15.01
CA ILE A 81 -17.79 1.90 14.50
C ILE A 81 -18.54 0.72 15.11
N SER A 82 -17.82 -0.27 15.61
CA SER A 82 -18.35 -1.37 16.45
C SER A 82 -17.21 -1.93 17.31
N PRO A 83 -17.48 -2.67 18.40
CA PRO A 83 -16.42 -3.20 19.27
C PRO A 83 -15.32 -3.93 18.48
N GLY A 84 -14.09 -3.40 18.54
CA GLY A 84 -12.92 -3.95 17.83
C GLY A 84 -12.81 -3.63 16.34
N ARG A 85 -13.73 -2.85 15.77
CA ARG A 85 -13.74 -2.45 14.35
C ARG A 85 -13.75 -0.93 14.22
N TYR A 86 -12.80 -0.42 13.43
CA TYR A 86 -12.51 0.99 13.26
C TYR A 86 -12.66 1.38 11.79
N MET A 87 -13.11 2.60 11.58
CA MET A 87 -13.08 3.29 10.30
C MET A 87 -12.06 4.42 10.39
N ILE A 88 -11.06 4.42 9.51
CA ILE A 88 -9.96 5.37 9.53
C ILE A 88 -9.80 6.02 8.17
N SER A 89 -9.68 7.34 8.12
CA SER A 89 -9.32 8.12 6.92
C SER A 89 -7.98 8.82 7.14
N VAL A 90 -7.15 8.81 6.10
CA VAL A 90 -5.82 9.43 6.11
C VAL A 90 -5.65 10.27 4.86
N THR A 91 -5.13 11.48 5.04
CA THR A 91 -4.67 12.38 3.98
C THR A 91 -3.15 12.31 3.86
N ALA A 92 -2.64 12.27 2.63
CA ALA A 92 -1.23 12.45 2.33
C ALA A 92 -1.01 13.57 1.31
N ILE A 93 0.06 14.34 1.48
CA ILE A 93 0.61 15.19 0.40
C ILE A 93 1.98 14.63 0.04
N VAL A 94 2.15 14.22 -1.21
CA VAL A 94 3.41 13.76 -1.77
C VAL A 94 3.94 14.81 -2.74
N ARG A 95 5.26 15.03 -2.70
CA ARG A 95 6.00 15.78 -3.73
C ARG A 95 6.77 14.80 -4.60
N VAL A 96 6.66 14.93 -5.92
CA VAL A 96 7.61 14.35 -6.87
C VAL A 96 8.52 15.44 -7.39
N THR A 97 9.84 15.23 -7.33
CA THR A 97 10.86 16.18 -7.78
C THR A 97 11.72 15.52 -8.85
N LEU A 98 12.03 16.24 -9.93
CA LEU A 98 12.93 15.80 -10.99
C LEU A 98 14.38 16.25 -10.74
N LYS A 99 15.35 15.67 -11.47
CA LYS A 99 16.79 15.96 -11.31
C LYS A 99 17.18 17.44 -11.49
N ASN A 100 16.37 18.22 -12.21
CA ASN A 100 16.58 19.65 -12.41
C ASN A 100 15.92 20.53 -11.34
N GLY A 101 15.26 19.93 -10.35
CA GLY A 101 14.61 20.61 -9.24
C GLY A 101 13.15 21.00 -9.49
N THR A 102 12.58 20.78 -10.67
CA THR A 102 11.15 20.97 -10.88
C THR A 102 10.36 19.95 -10.08
N TYR A 103 9.17 20.32 -9.62
CA TYR A 103 8.35 19.43 -8.80
C TYR A 103 6.86 19.70 -8.95
N HIS A 104 6.08 18.68 -8.62
CA HIS A 104 4.64 18.76 -8.42
C HIS A 104 4.26 18.18 -7.05
N GLU A 105 3.15 18.65 -6.51
CA GLU A 105 2.52 18.16 -5.29
C GLU A 105 1.03 17.96 -5.53
N ASP A 106 0.46 16.94 -4.91
CA ASP A 106 -0.97 16.66 -4.96
C ASP A 106 -1.37 15.91 -3.67
N VAL A 107 -2.64 16.01 -3.32
CA VAL A 107 -3.24 15.32 -2.19
C VAL A 107 -3.60 13.89 -2.58
N GLY A 108 -3.59 12.95 -1.65
CA GLY A 108 -4.15 11.62 -1.82
C GLY A 108 -4.85 11.16 -0.56
N MET A 109 -5.87 10.32 -0.74
CA MET A 109 -6.72 9.84 0.34
C MET A 109 -6.63 8.33 0.48
N GLY A 110 -6.67 7.84 1.70
CA GLY A 110 -6.72 6.42 2.00
C GLY A 110 -7.68 6.10 3.12
N SER A 111 -8.34 4.95 3.03
CA SER A 111 -9.32 4.54 4.03
C SER A 111 -9.07 3.11 4.52
N GLY A 112 -9.36 2.86 5.80
CA GLY A 112 -9.21 1.57 6.44
C GLY A 112 -10.46 1.19 7.22
N ASP A 113 -10.85 -0.08 7.10
CA ASP A 113 -11.95 -0.68 7.86
C ASP A 113 -11.47 -1.99 8.48
N GLY A 114 -11.57 -2.12 9.80
CA GLY A 114 -11.21 -3.35 10.51
C GLY A 114 -10.57 -3.08 11.88
N PRO A 115 -9.79 -4.03 12.42
CA PRO A 115 -9.02 -3.79 13.63
C PRO A 115 -8.13 -2.55 13.49
N ARG A 116 -8.07 -1.70 14.52
CA ARG A 116 -7.48 -0.35 14.42
C ARG A 116 -6.11 -0.31 13.74
N ALA A 117 -5.20 -1.19 14.12
CA ALA A 117 -3.85 -1.24 13.56
C ALA A 117 -3.84 -1.58 12.05
N ALA A 118 -4.63 -2.58 11.64
CA ALA A 118 -4.73 -2.99 10.24
C ALA A 118 -5.44 -1.94 9.38
N ALA A 119 -6.49 -1.31 9.93
CA ALA A 119 -7.18 -0.20 9.28
C ALA A 119 -6.22 1.00 9.06
N LEU A 120 -5.44 1.36 10.07
CA LEU A 120 -4.49 2.47 9.99
C LEU A 120 -3.36 2.19 8.98
N GLU A 121 -2.82 0.97 8.98
CA GLU A 121 -1.80 0.54 8.02
C GLU A 121 -2.32 0.65 6.58
N LYS A 122 -3.52 0.12 6.33
CA LYS A 122 -4.16 0.20 5.01
C LYS A 122 -4.37 1.64 4.59
N ALA A 123 -4.98 2.47 5.45
CA ALA A 123 -5.29 3.87 5.14
C ALA A 123 -4.04 4.67 4.80
N LYS A 124 -2.95 4.54 5.59
CA LYS A 124 -1.68 5.21 5.31
C LYS A 124 -1.05 4.78 3.99
N LYS A 125 -1.00 3.48 3.71
CA LYS A 125 -0.44 2.94 2.45
C LYS A 125 -1.25 3.42 1.23
N GLU A 126 -2.57 3.41 1.34
CA GLU A 126 -3.47 3.85 0.29
C GLU A 126 -3.34 5.35 0.02
N ALA A 127 -3.31 6.19 1.06
CA ALA A 127 -3.19 7.64 0.93
C ALA A 127 -1.89 8.06 0.22
N VAL A 128 -0.75 7.50 0.63
CA VAL A 128 0.55 7.80 0.01
C VAL A 128 0.59 7.32 -1.44
N THR A 129 0.06 6.13 -1.73
CA THR A 129 0.02 5.59 -3.10
C THR A 129 -0.90 6.40 -4.00
N ASP A 130 -2.05 6.82 -3.49
CA ASP A 130 -3.00 7.66 -4.22
C ASP A 130 -2.37 9.03 -4.54
N SER A 131 -1.78 9.68 -3.55
CA SER A 131 -1.09 10.97 -3.72
C SER A 131 0.04 10.86 -4.73
N LEU A 132 0.89 9.83 -4.64
CA LEU A 132 1.97 9.61 -5.61
C LEU A 132 1.46 9.49 -7.05
N LYS A 133 0.41 8.68 -7.29
CA LYS A 133 -0.17 8.54 -8.64
C LYS A 133 -0.75 9.86 -9.14
N ARG A 134 -1.43 10.61 -8.27
CA ARG A 134 -2.04 11.91 -8.61
C ARG A 134 -1.00 12.97 -8.96
N VAL A 135 0.13 12.97 -8.26
CA VAL A 135 1.28 13.82 -8.61
C VAL A 135 1.88 13.40 -9.94
N LEU A 136 2.16 12.11 -10.15
CA LEU A 136 2.78 11.60 -11.38
C LEU A 136 1.96 11.93 -12.62
N ARG A 137 0.63 11.86 -12.51
CA ARG A 137 -0.30 12.28 -13.56
C ARG A 137 -0.01 13.68 -14.10
N LEU A 138 0.41 14.62 -13.25
CA LEU A 138 0.64 16.00 -13.66
C LEU A 138 1.78 16.16 -14.68
N PHE A 139 2.62 15.13 -14.86
CA PHE A 139 3.64 15.12 -15.91
C PHE A 139 3.10 14.80 -17.30
N GLY A 140 1.94 14.13 -17.43
CA GLY A 140 1.30 13.92 -18.75
C GLY A 140 0.51 12.62 -18.92
N ASP A 141 0.12 12.35 -20.16
CA ASP A 141 -0.74 11.23 -20.55
C ASP A 141 -0.09 9.85 -20.41
N ALA A 142 1.25 9.78 -20.44
CA ALA A 142 1.98 8.55 -20.08
C ALA A 142 1.68 8.10 -18.64
N PHE A 143 1.33 9.06 -17.78
CA PHE A 143 0.92 8.82 -16.40
C PHE A 143 -0.60 8.82 -16.22
N GLY A 144 -1.36 8.69 -17.31
CA GLY A 144 -2.81 8.49 -17.29
C GLY A 144 -3.61 9.76 -17.10
N ASN A 145 -3.06 10.93 -17.42
CA ASN A 145 -3.79 12.20 -17.33
C ASN A 145 -5.06 12.22 -18.21
N TYR A 146 -5.00 11.72 -19.44
CA TYR A 146 -6.17 11.57 -20.32
C TYR A 146 -7.31 10.74 -19.71
N LEU A 147 -7.05 9.84 -18.74
CA LEU A 147 -8.10 9.06 -18.05
C LEU A 147 -8.97 9.90 -17.11
N TYR A 148 -8.65 11.19 -16.90
CA TYR A 148 -9.48 12.10 -16.13
C TYR A 148 -10.63 12.69 -16.95
N ASP A 149 -10.55 12.64 -18.27
CA ASP A 149 -11.70 12.88 -19.11
C ASP A 149 -12.70 11.72 -18.95
N LYS A 150 -13.93 12.05 -18.59
CA LYS A 150 -14.94 11.06 -18.18
C LYS A 150 -15.38 10.18 -19.34
N ASP A 151 -15.50 10.76 -20.53
CA ASP A 151 -15.94 10.04 -21.74
C ASP A 151 -14.84 9.11 -22.21
N THR A 152 -13.60 9.60 -22.25
CA THR A 152 -12.41 8.80 -22.55
C THR A 152 -12.25 7.63 -21.59
N ASN A 153 -12.35 7.86 -20.27
CA ASN A 153 -12.25 6.78 -19.29
C ASN A 153 -13.33 5.73 -19.50
N ARG A 154 -14.56 6.15 -19.82
CA ARG A 154 -15.68 5.24 -20.06
C ARG A 154 -15.45 4.37 -21.30
N GLU A 155 -14.88 4.91 -22.36
CA GLU A 155 -14.54 4.18 -23.58
C GLU A 155 -13.43 3.17 -23.34
N VAL A 156 -12.31 3.62 -22.76
CA VAL A 156 -11.16 2.77 -22.40
C VAL A 156 -11.58 1.64 -21.44
N SER A 157 -12.42 1.95 -20.44
CA SER A 157 -12.94 0.96 -19.49
C SER A 157 -13.76 -0.15 -20.16
N LYS A 158 -14.55 0.20 -21.18
CA LYS A 158 -15.30 -0.78 -21.98
C LYS A 158 -14.36 -1.65 -22.80
N SER A 159 -13.37 -1.05 -23.47
CA SER A 159 -12.35 -1.76 -24.25
C SER A 159 -11.62 -2.81 -23.40
N ILE A 160 -11.10 -2.41 -22.23
CA ILE A 160 -10.39 -3.32 -21.30
C ILE A 160 -11.30 -4.47 -20.86
N THR A 161 -12.58 -4.19 -20.57
CA THR A 161 -13.54 -5.22 -20.11
C THR A 161 -13.89 -6.21 -21.23
N ALA A 162 -14.06 -5.72 -22.46
CA ALA A 162 -14.35 -6.55 -23.63
C ALA A 162 -13.18 -7.49 -23.95
N SER A 163 -11.95 -6.98 -23.94
CA SER A 163 -10.73 -7.75 -24.19
C SER A 163 -10.53 -8.88 -23.17
N LYS A 164 -10.84 -8.64 -21.89
CA LYS A 164 -10.82 -9.69 -20.84
C LYS A 164 -11.88 -10.78 -21.06
N THR A 165 -13.00 -10.45 -21.68
CA THR A 165 -14.09 -11.40 -21.96
C THR A 165 -13.80 -12.25 -23.19
N ALA A 166 -13.21 -11.64 -24.23
CA ALA A 166 -12.80 -12.32 -25.46
C ALA A 166 -11.61 -13.27 -25.27
N ALA A 167 -10.72 -12.99 -24.30
CA ALA A 167 -9.59 -13.85 -23.96
C ALA A 167 -9.97 -15.13 -23.19
N LYS A 168 -11.27 -15.36 -22.91
CA LYS A 168 -11.76 -16.61 -22.30
C LYS A 168 -12.13 -17.58 -23.44
N PRO A 169 -11.38 -18.68 -23.69
CA PRO A 169 -11.78 -19.64 -24.69
C PRO A 169 -13.14 -20.24 -24.30
N ALA A 170 -14.07 -20.26 -25.25
CA ALA A 170 -15.26 -21.09 -25.17
C ALA A 170 -14.81 -22.55 -25.03
N ALA A 171 -14.81 -23.07 -23.81
CA ALA A 171 -14.75 -24.50 -23.59
C ALA A 171 -16.06 -25.08 -24.14
N GLN A 172 -16.00 -25.56 -25.38
CA GLN A 172 -17.05 -26.36 -26.00
C GLN A 172 -17.44 -27.50 -25.06
N GLN A 173 -18.76 -27.66 -24.89
CA GLN A 173 -19.38 -28.84 -24.31
C GLN A 173 -18.91 -30.08 -25.08
N ALA A 174 -17.91 -30.77 -24.55
CA ALA A 174 -17.63 -32.16 -24.87
C ALA A 174 -18.14 -33.00 -23.70
N SER A 175 -19.21 -33.75 -23.96
CA SER A 175 -19.72 -34.82 -23.10
C SER A 175 -18.59 -35.76 -22.68
N LYS A 176 -18.28 -35.84 -21.38
CA LYS A 176 -17.39 -36.87 -20.83
C LYS A 176 -18.15 -38.20 -20.77
N PRO A 177 -17.58 -39.32 -21.26
CA PRO A 177 -18.04 -40.65 -20.86
C PRO A 177 -17.76 -40.87 -19.37
N ALA A 178 -18.67 -41.56 -18.69
CA ALA A 178 -18.54 -41.94 -17.29
C ALA A 178 -17.31 -42.84 -17.05
N PRO A 179 -16.48 -42.58 -16.02
CA PRO A 179 -15.54 -43.58 -15.53
C PRO A 179 -16.26 -44.56 -14.60
N GLN A 180 -16.17 -45.85 -14.92
CA GLN A 180 -16.54 -46.95 -14.04
C GLN A 180 -15.83 -46.87 -12.69
N GLN A 181 -16.57 -47.20 -11.63
CA GLN A 181 -16.06 -47.37 -10.27
C GLN A 181 -15.00 -48.50 -10.25
N GLN A 182 -13.77 -48.15 -9.90
CA GLN A 182 -12.84 -49.07 -9.26
C GLN A 182 -12.65 -48.58 -7.81
N GLN A 183 -13.12 -49.39 -6.86
CA GLN A 183 -12.85 -49.21 -5.44
C GLN A 183 -11.36 -49.36 -5.19
N ILE A 184 -10.70 -48.28 -4.78
CA ILE A 184 -9.41 -48.34 -4.12
C ILE A 184 -9.62 -47.80 -2.70
N SER A 185 -9.38 -48.67 -1.73
CA SER A 185 -9.45 -48.46 -0.30
C SER A 185 -8.51 -47.33 0.15
N LYS A 186 -9.01 -46.43 1.01
CA LYS A 186 -8.23 -45.39 1.68
C LYS A 186 -7.20 -46.04 2.63
N PRO A 187 -5.91 -45.68 2.58
CA PRO A 187 -5.01 -45.94 3.70
C PRO A 187 -5.32 -44.97 4.84
N ALA A 188 -5.40 -45.50 6.06
CA ALA A 188 -5.53 -44.75 7.30
C ALA A 188 -4.31 -43.84 7.53
N PRO A 189 -4.46 -42.67 8.19
CA PRO A 189 -3.31 -41.86 8.59
C PRO A 189 -2.47 -42.61 9.63
N GLN A 190 -1.23 -42.94 9.28
CA GLN A 190 -0.22 -43.36 10.25
C GLN A 190 0.11 -42.17 11.17
N GLN A 191 -0.10 -42.38 12.47
CA GLN A 191 0.27 -41.48 13.53
C GLN A 191 1.79 -41.30 13.54
N GLN A 192 2.28 -40.08 13.30
CA GLN A 192 3.61 -39.68 13.71
C GLN A 192 3.61 -39.46 15.23
N PRO A 193 4.60 -39.95 15.99
CA PRO A 193 4.67 -39.70 17.42
C PRO A 193 4.89 -38.21 17.68
N ILE A 194 3.98 -37.63 18.45
CA ILE A 194 4.05 -36.29 19.03
C ILE A 194 5.27 -36.23 19.96
N SER A 195 6.27 -35.42 19.61
CA SER A 195 7.31 -34.98 20.54
C SER A 195 6.69 -34.03 21.56
N LYS A 196 6.91 -34.31 22.85
CA LYS A 196 6.42 -33.53 24.00
C LYS A 196 6.96 -32.09 23.96
N PRO A 197 6.17 -31.07 24.35
CA PRO A 197 6.71 -29.77 24.69
C PRO A 197 7.63 -29.85 25.92
N ALA A 198 8.78 -29.19 25.86
CA ALA A 198 9.67 -28.99 27.00
C ALA A 198 8.99 -28.09 28.07
N PRO A 199 9.18 -28.36 29.37
CA PRO A 199 8.69 -27.46 30.42
C PRO A 199 9.55 -26.19 30.48
N GLN A 200 8.91 -25.02 30.38
CA GLN A 200 9.54 -23.75 30.76
C GLN A 200 9.71 -23.66 32.29
N PRO A 201 10.80 -23.05 32.79
CA PRO A 201 11.17 -23.08 34.20
C PRO A 201 10.28 -22.16 35.06
N GLN A 202 9.32 -22.74 35.78
CA GLN A 202 8.54 -22.07 36.84
C GLN A 202 9.37 -21.63 38.06
N GLN A 203 10.66 -22.00 38.15
CA GLN A 203 11.52 -21.60 39.26
C GLN A 203 11.99 -20.14 39.22
N GLN A 204 12.02 -19.49 38.05
CA GLN A 204 12.55 -18.13 37.95
C GLN A 204 11.54 -17.05 38.35
N GLN A 205 10.24 -17.34 38.22
CA GLN A 205 9.16 -16.42 38.63
C GLN A 205 8.95 -16.41 40.17
N GLN A 206 9.24 -17.53 40.84
CA GLN A 206 9.10 -17.65 42.30
C GLN A 206 10.27 -16.98 43.07
N LEU A 207 11.48 -16.97 42.49
CA LEU A 207 12.64 -16.27 43.05
C LEU A 207 12.51 -14.74 42.98
N GLN A 208 11.81 -14.21 41.99
CA GLN A 208 11.61 -12.76 41.84
C GLN A 208 10.51 -12.22 42.76
N GLN A 209 9.49 -13.03 43.07
CA GLN A 209 8.45 -12.69 44.04
C GLN A 209 8.96 -12.72 45.50
N ASN A 210 9.87 -13.64 45.84
CA ASN A 210 10.47 -13.69 47.18
C ASN A 210 11.47 -12.55 47.46
N GLN A 211 12.15 -12.00 46.44
CA GLN A 211 13.02 -10.82 46.64
C GLN A 211 12.23 -9.52 46.84
N GLN A 212 11.02 -9.39 46.28
CA GLN A 212 10.18 -8.20 46.49
C GLN A 212 9.52 -8.16 47.88
N GLN A 213 9.31 -9.30 48.54
CA GLN A 213 8.77 -9.33 49.91
C GLN A 213 9.80 -9.02 51.00
N GLN A 214 11.11 -9.05 50.71
CA GLN A 214 12.17 -8.71 51.68
C GLN A 214 12.58 -7.22 51.69
N GLN A 215 11.97 -6.36 50.86
CA GLN A 215 12.33 -4.93 50.79
C GLN A 215 11.21 -3.97 51.23
N GLN A 216 10.27 -4.38 52.09
CA GLN A 216 9.41 -3.41 52.77
C GLN A 216 10.12 -2.82 53.99
N PRO A 217 10.29 -1.49 54.09
CA PRO A 217 10.77 -0.85 55.31
C PRO A 217 9.70 -0.98 56.41
N GLN A 218 10.12 -1.32 57.63
CA GLN A 218 9.28 -1.20 58.82
C GLN A 218 8.90 0.27 59.03
N VAL A 219 7.61 0.57 58.94
CA VAL A 219 7.04 1.83 59.42
C VAL A 219 7.21 1.86 60.94
N LYS A 220 8.09 2.73 61.43
CA LYS A 220 8.07 3.14 62.83
C LYS A 220 6.86 4.05 63.04
N GLN A 221 5.96 3.64 63.93
CA GLN A 221 5.03 4.57 64.57
C GLN A 221 5.86 5.48 65.47
N GLU A 222 5.80 6.79 65.22
CA GLU A 222 6.10 7.81 66.21
C GLU A 222 4.82 8.62 66.41
N ASP A 223 4.51 8.78 67.69
CA ASP A 223 3.30 9.37 68.24
C ASP A 223 3.21 10.89 67.99
N ASP A 224 1.98 11.34 68.14
CA ASP A 224 1.45 12.70 68.22
C ASP A 224 2.41 13.81 68.69
N ASP A 225 2.32 15.00 68.09
CA ASP A 225 1.91 16.22 68.80
C ASP A 225 1.92 17.49 67.90
N ASP A 226 0.92 18.33 68.15
CA ASP A 226 0.84 19.79 68.00
C ASP A 226 0.55 20.51 66.66
N PHE A 227 -0.71 20.96 66.58
CA PHE A 227 -1.19 22.35 66.37
C PHE A 227 -0.31 23.36 65.59
N ASN A 228 -0.89 24.00 64.56
CA ASN A 228 -1.29 25.42 64.66
C ASN A 228 -2.04 25.97 63.42
N PHE A 229 -3.10 26.74 63.75
CA PHE A 229 -3.82 27.80 63.01
C PHE A 229 -4.34 27.57 61.59
#